data_AF-A0A0M2UUF5-F1
#
_entry.id   AF-A0A0M2UUF5-F1
#
_cell.length_a   1.000
_cell.length_b   1.000
_cell.length_c   1.000
_cell.angle_alpha   90.00
_cell.angle_beta   90.00
_cell.angle_gamma   90.00
#
_symmetry.space_group_name_H-M   'P 1'
#
loop_
_entity.id
_entity.type
_entity.pdbx_description
1 polymer ?
#
loop_
_entity_poly.entity_id
_entity_poly.type
_entity_poly.pdbx_seq_one_letter_code
_entity_poly.pdbx_strand_id
1 'polypeptide(L)'
;MFEGMNLSIRDEVTDLIFKLQLGKEAERKEVWHPDQYVHQEVSGLKTMQESPVPAGVPQNTAADAEEQAERKIEPLKVGIKIGRNQPCPCGSGKKFKQCCGRVN
;
A
#
# COMPACT_ATOMS: atom_id res chain seq x y z
N MET A 1 46.16 -7.96 38.07
CA MET A 1 44.93 -7.35 37.50
C MET A 1 44.64 -7.88 36.09
N PHE A 2 45.57 -7.75 35.14
CA PHE A 2 45.39 -8.22 33.75
C PHE A 2 45.23 -9.75 33.62
N GLU A 3 45.98 -10.54 34.40
CA GLU A 3 45.83 -12.00 34.40
C GLU A 3 44.46 -12.47 34.90
N GLY A 4 43.91 -11.80 35.92
CA GLY A 4 42.55 -12.08 36.41
C GLY A 4 41.47 -11.76 35.37
N MET A 5 41.65 -10.68 34.60
CA MET A 5 40.78 -10.33 33.48
C MET A 5 40.81 -11.41 32.39
N ASN A 6 42.00 -11.91 32.04
CA ASN A 6 42.15 -12.96 31.04
C ASN A 6 41.51 -14.29 31.48
N LEU A 7 41.46 -14.57 32.78
CA LEU A 7 40.76 -15.73 33.32
C LEU A 7 39.24 -15.55 33.22
N SER A 8 38.70 -14.38 33.60
CA SER A 8 37.27 -14.07 33.46
C SER A 8 36.79 -14.19 32.01
N ILE A 9 37.57 -13.64 31.07
CA ILE A 9 37.26 -13.73 29.64
C ILE A 9 37.22 -15.19 29.17
N ARG A 10 38.16 -16.01 29.66
CA ARG A 10 38.24 -17.41 29.27
C ARG A 10 37.03 -18.19 29.78
N ASP A 11 36.64 -17.97 31.03
CA ASP A 11 35.48 -18.61 31.65
C ASP A 11 34.18 -18.21 30.91
N GLU A 12 33.99 -16.91 30.65
CA GLU A 12 32.83 -16.39 29.91
C GLU A 12 32.71 -16.96 28.50
N VAL A 13 33.83 -17.06 27.77
CA VAL A 13 33.85 -17.63 26.42
C VAL A 13 33.53 -19.11 26.45
N THR A 14 34.07 -19.87 27.41
CA THR A 14 33.76 -21.30 27.52
C THR A 14 32.29 -21.52 27.84
N ASP A 15 31.73 -20.74 28.75
CA ASP A 15 30.31 -20.79 29.10
C ASP A 15 29.42 -20.48 27.88
N LEU A 16 29.77 -19.47 27.10
CA LEU A 16 29.04 -19.12 25.89
C LEU A 16 29.05 -20.25 24.87
N ILE A 17 30.21 -20.87 24.61
CA ILE A 17 30.33 -21.99 23.66
C ILE A 17 29.49 -23.18 24.11
N PHE A 18 29.56 -23.56 25.38
CA PHE A 18 28.83 -24.73 25.90
C PHE A 18 27.33 -24.49 26.07
N LYS A 19 26.91 -23.25 26.29
CA LYS A 19 25.49 -22.87 26.42
C LYS A 19 24.87 -22.40 25.10
N LEU A 20 25.64 -22.31 24.01
CA LEU A 20 25.14 -21.91 22.71
C LEU A 20 24.20 -22.98 22.16
N GLN A 21 22.91 -22.76 22.35
CA GLN A 21 21.88 -23.53 21.67
C GLN A 21 21.57 -22.81 20.35
N LEU A 22 22.03 -23.41 19.24
CA LEU A 22 21.57 -23.01 17.92
C LEU A 22 20.11 -23.43 17.79
N GLY A 23 19.20 -22.51 18.12
CA GLY A 23 17.80 -22.65 17.75
C GLY A 23 17.73 -22.81 16.23
N LYS A 24 16.91 -23.76 15.75
CA LYS A 24 16.54 -23.80 14.34
C LYS A 24 16.08 -22.39 13.99
N GLU A 25 16.81 -21.76 13.08
CA GLU A 25 16.48 -20.47 12.49
C GLU A 25 14.98 -20.46 12.31
N ALA A 26 14.30 -19.64 13.13
CA ALA A 26 12.85 -19.63 13.16
C ALA A 26 12.43 -19.41 11.73
N GLU A 27 11.86 -20.46 11.13
CA GLU A 27 11.41 -20.52 9.75
C GLU A 27 10.78 -19.18 9.47
N ARG A 28 11.52 -18.32 8.76
CA ARG A 28 11.11 -16.95 8.52
C ARG A 28 9.96 -17.10 7.55
N LYS A 29 8.75 -17.24 8.12
CA LYS A 29 7.53 -17.38 7.34
C LYS A 29 7.47 -16.15 6.47
N GLU A 30 7.77 -16.34 5.19
CA GLU A 30 7.68 -15.28 4.22
C GLU A 30 6.19 -14.96 4.07
N VAL A 31 5.74 -13.95 4.80
CA VAL A 31 4.33 -13.49 4.79
C VAL A 31 3.98 -12.85 3.44
N TRP A 32 4.96 -12.62 2.56
CA TRP A 32 4.75 -12.05 1.25
C TRP A 32 4.63 -13.13 0.18
N HIS A 33 3.41 -13.60 -0.06
CA HIS A 33 3.07 -14.30 -1.29
C HIS A 33 2.52 -13.23 -2.24
N PRO A 34 3.25 -12.79 -3.26
CA PRO A 34 2.67 -11.91 -4.26
C PRO A 34 1.71 -12.77 -5.07
N ASP A 35 0.45 -12.81 -4.67
CA ASP A 35 -0.62 -13.36 -5.49
C ASP A 35 -0.51 -12.72 -6.87
N GLN A 36 -0.26 -13.55 -7.87
CA GLN A 36 -0.09 -13.13 -9.24
C GLN A 36 -1.45 -12.64 -9.75
N TYR A 37 -1.68 -11.33 -9.67
CA TYR A 37 -2.77 -10.70 -10.38
C TYR A 37 -2.47 -10.74 -11.88
N VAL A 38 -3.00 -11.75 -12.57
CA VAL A 38 -3.04 -11.79 -14.03
C VAL A 38 -4.11 -10.81 -14.47
N HIS A 39 -3.70 -9.76 -15.21
CA HIS A 39 -4.65 -8.82 -15.79
C HIS A 39 -5.33 -9.48 -16.99
N GLN A 40 -6.65 -9.58 -16.99
CA GLN A 40 -7.39 -10.08 -18.13
C GLN A 40 -7.40 -9.01 -19.22
N GLU A 41 -6.80 -9.34 -20.35
CA GLU A 41 -6.80 -8.48 -21.52
C GLU A 41 -8.24 -8.29 -22.02
N VAL A 42 -8.74 -7.06 -21.92
CA VAL A 42 -9.96 -6.65 -22.60
C VAL A 42 -9.62 -6.44 -24.06
N SER A 43 -10.12 -7.34 -24.90
CA SER A 43 -10.09 -7.28 -26.37
C SER A 43 -10.91 -6.09 -26.88
N GLY A 44 -10.42 -4.88 -26.64
CA GLY A 44 -10.90 -3.67 -27.26
C GLY A 44 -10.40 -3.60 -28.70
N LEU A 45 -11.35 -3.43 -29.62
CA LEU A 45 -11.15 -2.99 -31.00
C LEU A 45 -10.87 -4.08 -32.04
N LYS A 46 -11.88 -4.90 -32.32
CA LYS A 46 -12.05 -5.48 -33.67
C LYS A 46 -13.16 -4.75 -34.43
N THR A 47 -12.78 -4.33 -35.64
CA THR A 47 -13.60 -3.99 -36.81
C THR A 47 -14.45 -2.74 -36.73
N MET A 48 -13.81 -1.63 -37.14
CA MET A 48 -14.42 -0.69 -38.08
C MET A 48 -14.96 -1.51 -39.26
N GLN A 49 -16.27 -1.66 -39.37
CA GLN A 49 -16.91 -2.11 -40.60
C GLN A 49 -18.16 -1.27 -40.84
N GLU A 50 -18.13 -0.57 -41.98
CA GLU A 50 -19.15 0.34 -42.48
C GLU A 50 -20.54 -0.32 -42.64
N SER A 51 -21.55 0.52 -42.40
CA SER A 51 -23.02 0.48 -42.64
C SER A 51 -23.59 -0.56 -43.63
N PRO A 52 -24.83 -1.05 -43.42
CA PRO A 52 -26.01 -0.33 -43.93
C PRO A 52 -27.24 -0.32 -42.99
N VAL A 53 -28.05 0.73 -43.13
CA VAL A 53 -29.35 0.91 -42.44
C VAL A 53 -30.39 -0.08 -43.02
N PRO A 54 -31.23 -0.72 -42.19
CA PRO A 54 -32.67 -0.69 -42.50
C PRO A 54 -33.59 -0.51 -41.27
N ALA A 55 -34.81 -0.08 -41.63
CA ALA A 55 -35.94 0.33 -40.79
C ALA A 55 -36.54 -0.78 -39.89
N GLY A 56 -37.00 -0.38 -38.69
CA GLY A 56 -37.85 -1.20 -37.82
C GLY A 56 -38.15 -0.54 -36.45
N VAL A 57 -39.35 0.04 -36.31
CA VAL A 57 -39.97 0.72 -35.15
C VAL A 57 -40.56 -0.36 -34.20
N PRO A 58 -40.67 -0.22 -32.84
CA PRO A 58 -41.68 0.61 -32.14
C PRO A 58 -41.13 1.41 -30.93
N GLN A 59 -41.33 2.72 -30.83
CA GLN A 59 -42.51 3.40 -30.26
C GLN A 59 -43.09 2.75 -28.99
N ASN A 60 -42.82 3.35 -27.84
CA ASN A 60 -43.81 3.71 -26.80
C ASN A 60 -43.11 4.61 -25.75
N THR A 61 -43.28 5.92 -25.87
CA THR A 61 -44.24 6.82 -25.18
C THR A 61 -43.68 7.39 -23.89
N ALA A 62 -43.42 8.69 -23.97
CA ALA A 62 -43.00 9.59 -22.92
C ALA A 62 -44.12 9.84 -21.90
N ALA A 63 -43.77 9.81 -20.62
CA ALA A 63 -44.02 10.87 -19.64
C ALA A 63 -43.24 10.49 -18.37
N ASP A 64 -42.64 11.47 -17.69
CA ASP A 64 -41.95 11.34 -16.39
C ASP A 64 -40.49 10.84 -16.41
N ALA A 65 -39.57 11.67 -16.93
CA ALA A 65 -38.14 11.56 -16.58
C ALA A 65 -37.38 12.89 -16.77
N GLU A 66 -37.95 14.02 -16.34
CA GLU A 66 -37.24 15.31 -16.29
C GLU A 66 -36.86 15.68 -14.84
N GLU A 67 -36.17 14.80 -14.10
CA GLU A 67 -35.52 15.22 -12.86
C GLU A 67 -34.36 14.32 -12.43
N GLN A 68 -33.41 14.04 -13.33
CA GLN A 68 -32.15 13.42 -12.93
C GLN A 68 -31.03 13.62 -13.96
N ALA A 69 -31.00 14.78 -14.60
CA ALA A 69 -29.81 15.23 -15.30
C ALA A 69 -28.95 16.04 -14.33
N GLU A 70 -27.69 15.60 -14.18
CA GLU A 70 -26.56 16.47 -13.89
C GLU A 70 -26.22 16.77 -12.42
N ARG A 71 -25.96 15.71 -11.65
CA ARG A 71 -24.95 15.81 -10.58
C ARG A 71 -23.59 15.52 -11.17
N LYS A 72 -22.93 16.54 -11.70
CA LYS A 72 -21.51 16.49 -12.09
C LYS A 72 -20.72 15.99 -10.88
N ILE A 73 -20.18 14.77 -10.95
CA ILE A 73 -19.38 14.19 -9.87
C ILE A 73 -18.10 15.01 -9.79
N GLU A 74 -17.98 15.85 -8.76
CA GLU A 74 -16.75 16.61 -8.52
C GLU A 74 -15.65 15.65 -8.06
N PRO A 75 -14.42 15.78 -8.60
CA PRO A 75 -13.30 14.95 -8.19
C PRO A 75 -12.96 15.23 -6.71
N LEU A 76 -12.84 14.16 -5.91
CA LEU A 76 -12.38 14.26 -4.52
C LEU A 76 -10.99 14.92 -4.49
N LYS A 77 -10.91 16.11 -3.90
CA LYS A 77 -9.65 16.80 -3.63
C LYS A 77 -8.90 16.03 -2.53
N VAL A 78 -7.97 15.16 -2.92
CA VAL A 78 -7.03 14.55 -1.98
C VAL A 78 -6.19 15.66 -1.36
N GLY A 79 -6.21 15.78 -0.03
CA GLY A 79 -5.45 16.79 0.70
C GLY A 79 -3.94 16.73 0.39
N ILE A 80 -3.22 17.81 0.73
CA ILE A 80 -1.77 17.94 0.50
C ILE A 80 -1.06 16.75 1.15
N LYS A 81 -0.35 15.95 0.33
CA LYS A 81 0.51 14.87 0.80
C LYS A 81 1.77 15.47 1.45
N ILE A 82 1.72 15.67 2.76
CA ILE A 82 2.86 16.19 3.53
C ILE A 82 3.89 15.07 3.77
N GLY A 83 5.13 15.33 3.37
CA GLY A 83 6.24 14.42 3.60
C GLY A 83 6.63 14.33 5.08
N ARG A 84 7.04 13.14 5.53
CA ARG A 84 7.33 12.83 6.94
C ARG A 84 8.34 13.79 7.63
N ASN A 85 9.27 14.40 6.88
CA ASN A 85 10.28 15.32 7.40
C ASN A 85 9.95 16.83 7.20
N GLN A 86 8.85 17.16 6.50
CA GLN A 86 8.45 18.56 6.23
C GLN A 86 7.97 19.27 7.52
N PRO A 87 7.96 20.61 7.56
CA PRO A 87 7.39 21.34 8.70
C PRO A 87 5.92 20.94 8.91
N CYS A 88 5.53 20.78 10.17
CA CYS A 88 4.20 20.32 10.52
C CYS A 88 3.17 21.45 10.32
N PRO A 89 2.04 21.20 9.64
CA PRO A 89 1.05 22.23 9.32
C PRO A 89 0.29 22.76 10.54
N CYS A 90 0.47 22.17 11.73
CA CYS A 90 -0.11 22.65 12.99
C CYS A 90 0.58 23.88 13.58
N GLY A 91 1.61 24.43 12.92
CA GLY A 91 2.32 25.63 13.38
C GLY A 91 3.32 25.39 14.50
N SER A 92 3.62 24.14 14.85
CA SER A 92 4.53 23.81 15.97
C SER A 92 6.02 24.04 15.67
N GLY A 93 6.38 24.33 14.42
CA GLY A 93 7.77 24.44 13.96
C GLY A 93 8.54 23.11 13.92
N LYS A 94 7.93 22.00 14.32
CA LYS A 94 8.56 20.65 14.33
C LYS A 94 8.36 19.93 13.00
N LYS A 95 9.22 18.96 12.68
CA LYS A 95 9.03 18.06 11.52
C LYS A 95 7.79 17.20 11.72
N PHE A 96 7.04 16.89 10.66
CA PHE A 96 5.77 16.15 10.72
C PHE A 96 5.86 14.83 11.52
N LYS A 97 6.92 14.02 11.33
CA LYS A 97 7.17 12.79 12.12
C LYS A 97 7.33 12.97 13.63
N GLN A 98 7.77 14.15 14.06
CA GLN A 98 7.97 14.46 15.48
C GLN A 98 6.77 15.20 16.09
N CYS A 99 5.70 15.39 15.30
CA CYS A 99 4.49 16.11 15.72
C CYS A 99 3.24 15.30 15.33
N CYS A 100 2.40 15.79 14.42
CA CYS A 100 1.13 15.16 14.06
C CYS A 100 1.27 13.79 13.37
N GLY A 101 2.43 13.49 12.79
CA GLY A 101 2.75 12.20 12.16
C GLY A 101 3.56 11.25 13.05
N ARG A 102 3.59 11.48 14.37
CA ARG A 102 4.24 10.59 15.33
C ARG A 102 3.35 9.36 15.54
N VAL A 103 3.84 8.20 15.12
CA VAL A 103 3.24 6.91 15.44
C VAL A 103 4.09 6.31 16.55
N ASN A 104 3.47 5.91 17.65
CA ASN A 104 4.16 5.26 18.77
C ASN A 104 4.71 3.89 18.37
#